data_AF-A0A0D2IQU5-F1
#
_entry.id   AF-A0A0D2IQU5-F1
#
_cell.length_a   1.000
_cell.length_b   1.000
_cell.length_c   1.000
_cell.angle_alpha   90.00
_cell.angle_beta   90.00
_cell.angle_gamma   90.00
#
_symmetry.space_group_name_H-M   'P 1'
#
loop_
_entity.id
_entity.type
_entity.pdbx_description
1 polymer ?
#
loop_
_entity_poly.entity_id
_entity_poly.type
_entity_poly.pdbx_seq_one_letter_code
_entity_poly.pdbx_strand_id
1 'polypeptide(L)'
;MRPTPALRMSVTRALRASGPDPKNGVYLGPWGNFGTPKQKGIVTYSLSPNRQDPLAGAFKAAIFNTYRRSASQIGYWLPPFVIAYLIMQWATERNEYLNSKPGRMEFAEEE
;
A
#
# COMPACT_ATOMS: atom_id res chain seq x y z
N MET A 1 -48.53 21.93 1.25
CA MET A 1 -47.73 20.72 0.96
C MET A 1 -46.73 20.49 2.09
N ARG A 2 -46.77 19.31 2.73
CA ARG A 2 -45.75 18.92 3.72
C ARG A 2 -44.59 18.26 2.95
N PRO A 3 -43.36 18.78 3.01
CA PRO A 3 -42.23 18.16 2.31
C PRO A 3 -41.98 16.75 2.87
N THR A 4 -41.84 15.79 1.96
CA THR A 4 -41.62 14.36 2.23
C THR A 4 -40.27 14.10 2.93
N PRO A 5 -40.16 13.05 3.78
CA PRO A 5 -38.98 12.81 4.62
C PRO A 5 -37.65 12.65 3.86
N ALA A 6 -37.70 12.19 2.60
CA ALA A 6 -36.52 11.97 1.77
C ALA A 6 -35.80 13.27 1.38
N LEU A 7 -36.53 14.37 1.22
CA LEU A 7 -35.98 15.68 0.84
C LEU A 7 -35.37 16.46 2.02
N ARG A 8 -35.54 16.00 3.27
CA ARG A 8 -34.92 16.62 4.45
C ARG A 8 -33.44 16.23 4.65
N MET A 9 -32.92 15.26 3.91
CA MET A 9 -31.61 14.65 4.15
C MET A 9 -30.45 15.32 3.38
N SER A 10 -30.69 16.12 2.35
CA SER A 10 -29.59 16.73 1.58
C SER A 10 -29.08 18.05 2.17
N VAL A 11 -29.98 18.93 2.64
CA VAL A 11 -29.62 20.26 3.16
C VAL A 11 -29.05 20.19 4.59
N THR A 12 -29.53 19.25 5.41
CA THR A 12 -28.97 19.03 6.77
C THR A 12 -27.61 18.34 6.76
N ARG A 13 -27.19 17.76 5.63
CA ARG A 13 -25.89 17.08 5.48
C ARG A 13 -24.71 18.05 5.47
N ALA A 14 -24.86 19.22 4.84
CA ALA A 14 -23.82 20.26 4.81
C ALA A 14 -23.65 20.96 6.18
N LEU A 15 -24.73 21.06 6.97
CA LEU A 15 -24.72 21.71 8.28
C LEU A 15 -24.22 20.81 9.44
N ARG A 16 -24.08 19.49 9.23
CA ARG A 16 -23.55 18.54 10.23
C ARG A 16 -22.07 18.17 10.03
N ALA A 17 -21.37 18.80 9.09
CA ALA A 17 -19.97 18.52 8.79
C ALA A 17 -18.98 19.10 9.83
N SER A 18 -19.31 19.04 11.12
CA SER A 18 -18.47 19.51 12.23
C SER A 18 -17.80 18.36 13.01
N GLY A 19 -17.97 17.12 12.56
CA GLY A 19 -17.44 15.94 13.25
C GLY A 19 -17.65 14.64 12.49
N PRO A 20 -17.07 13.54 12.98
CA PRO A 20 -17.27 12.22 12.42
C PRO A 20 -18.72 11.79 12.60
N ASP A 21 -19.38 11.48 11.49
CA ASP A 21 -20.71 10.91 11.43
C ASP A 21 -20.66 9.59 10.63
N PRO A 22 -20.41 8.46 11.31
CA PRO A 22 -20.34 7.14 10.68
C PRO A 22 -21.63 6.76 9.94
N LYS A 23 -22.78 7.30 10.35
CA LYS A 23 -24.07 7.00 9.71
C LYS A 23 -24.20 7.68 8.34
N ASN A 24 -23.46 8.77 8.12
CA ASN A 24 -23.42 9.50 6.87
C ASN A 24 -22.11 9.29 6.07
N GLY A 25 -21.31 8.30 6.48
CA GLY A 25 -20.05 7.93 5.82
C GLY A 25 -18.87 8.86 6.12
N VAL A 26 -18.97 9.70 7.16
CA VAL A 26 -17.89 10.61 7.57
C VAL A 26 -17.17 10.01 8.78
N TYR A 27 -15.97 9.48 8.58
CA TYR A 27 -15.22 8.79 9.65
C TYR A 27 -14.08 9.62 10.26
N LEU A 28 -13.82 10.81 9.71
CA LEU A 28 -12.77 11.71 10.17
C LEU A 28 -13.35 13.10 10.38
N GLY A 29 -13.14 13.66 11.58
CA GLY A 29 -13.50 15.05 11.87
C GLY A 29 -12.28 15.98 11.97
N PRO A 30 -12.51 17.28 12.24
CA PRO A 30 -11.44 18.28 12.32
C PRO A 30 -10.63 18.16 13.62
N TRP A 31 -9.60 19.01 13.75
CA TRP A 31 -8.84 19.17 14.99
C TRP A 31 -9.77 19.39 16.19
N GLY A 32 -9.52 18.66 17.28
CA GLY A 32 -10.36 18.65 18.48
C GLY A 32 -11.55 17.68 18.43
N ASN A 33 -11.90 17.13 17.26
CA ASN A 33 -12.98 16.16 17.09
C ASN A 33 -12.66 15.12 16.00
N PHE A 34 -11.54 14.40 16.13
CA PHE A 34 -11.08 13.45 15.11
C PHE A 34 -11.96 12.20 14.94
N GLY A 35 -12.75 11.84 15.96
CA GLY A 35 -13.53 10.59 15.96
C GLY A 35 -12.79 9.36 16.46
N THR A 36 -11.59 9.55 17.02
CA THR A 36 -10.87 8.48 17.72
C THR A 36 -11.52 8.19 19.07
N PRO A 37 -11.32 6.98 19.64
CA PRO A 37 -11.67 6.70 21.02
C PRO A 37 -11.06 7.73 21.99
N LYS A 38 -11.73 7.95 23.14
CA LYS A 38 -11.22 8.86 24.18
C LYS A 38 -9.90 8.31 24.73
N GLN A 39 -8.85 9.13 24.70
CA GLN A 39 -7.53 8.79 25.23
C GLN A 39 -7.32 9.50 26.58
N LYS A 40 -6.91 8.77 27.62
CA LYS A 40 -6.63 9.32 28.95
C LYS A 40 -5.38 8.65 29.52
N GLY A 41 -4.49 9.43 30.13
CA GLY A 41 -3.29 8.92 30.82
C GLY A 41 -2.07 8.67 29.93
N ILE A 42 -2.11 9.06 28.66
CA ILE A 42 -0.96 8.99 27.75
C ILE A 42 -0.23 10.34 27.79
N VAL A 43 1.05 10.33 28.16
CA VAL A 43 1.90 11.53 28.17
C VAL A 43 2.98 11.35 27.12
N THR A 44 3.08 12.30 26.19
CA THR A 44 4.06 12.28 25.09
C THR A 44 5.09 13.38 25.30
N TYR A 45 6.36 13.02 25.29
CA TYR A 45 7.48 13.94 25.37
C TYR A 45 8.15 14.08 24.00
N SER A 46 8.59 15.29 23.67
CA SER A 46 9.35 15.56 22.45
C SER A 46 10.43 16.60 22.71
N LEU A 47 11.52 16.55 21.94
CA LEU A 47 12.58 17.55 21.93
C LEU A 47 12.45 18.41 20.68
N SER A 48 12.75 19.70 20.78
CA SER A 48 12.80 20.60 19.62
C SER A 48 13.77 20.06 18.56
N PRO A 49 13.40 20.04 17.26
CA PRO A 49 14.27 19.54 16.19
C PRO A 49 15.63 20.26 16.14
N ASN A 50 15.67 21.55 16.47
CA ASN A 50 16.91 22.36 16.48
C ASN A 50 17.90 21.94 17.58
N ARG A 51 17.49 21.05 18.48
CA ARG A 51 18.31 20.51 19.58
C ARG A 51 18.74 19.07 19.34
N GLN A 52 18.34 18.49 18.21
CA GLN A 52 18.69 17.12 17.81
C GLN A 52 19.67 17.18 16.64
N ASP A 53 20.56 16.19 16.56
CA ASP A 53 21.32 15.94 15.33
C ASP A 53 20.43 15.14 14.35
N PRO A 54 20.09 15.70 13.17
CA PRO A 54 19.15 15.09 12.24
C PRO A 54 19.64 13.76 11.64
N LEU A 55 20.95 13.50 11.63
CA LEU A 55 21.53 12.28 11.03
C LEU A 55 22.20 11.36 12.06
N ALA A 56 21.96 11.60 13.35
CA ALA A 56 22.49 10.78 14.42
C ALA A 56 22.16 9.29 14.19
N GLY A 57 23.20 8.48 13.99
CA GLY A 57 23.07 7.03 13.80
C GLY A 57 22.46 6.60 12.46
N ALA A 58 22.25 7.53 11.51
CA ALA A 58 21.59 7.25 10.24
C ALA A 58 22.28 6.13 9.44
N PHE A 59 23.62 6.12 9.37
CA PHE A 59 24.37 5.10 8.62
C PHE A 59 24.20 3.69 9.22
N LYS A 60 24.38 3.57 10.55
CA LYS A 60 24.19 2.29 11.27
C LYS A 60 22.75 1.80 11.12
N ALA A 61 21.78 2.69 11.29
CA ALA A 61 20.37 2.35 11.11
C ALA A 61 20.07 1.96 9.65
N ALA A 62 20.58 2.71 8.68
CA ALA A 62 20.35 2.45 7.26
C ALA A 62 20.86 1.08 6.84
N ILE A 63 22.00 0.61 7.34
CA ILE A 63 22.49 -0.73 6.98
C ILE A 63 21.72 -1.81 7.73
N PHE A 64 21.76 -1.81 9.07
CA PHE A 64 21.26 -2.93 9.85
C PHE A 64 19.73 -2.99 9.89
N ASN A 65 19.04 -1.85 9.96
CA ASN A 65 17.58 -1.83 9.96
C ASN A 65 17.02 -2.19 8.59
N THR A 66 17.64 -1.71 7.50
CA THR A 66 17.18 -2.03 6.13
C THR A 66 17.38 -3.50 5.84
N TYR A 67 18.54 -4.09 6.20
CA TYR A 67 18.74 -5.53 6.07
C TYR A 67 17.69 -6.31 6.84
N ARG A 68 17.50 -6.01 8.15
CA ARG A 68 16.52 -6.69 8.99
C ARG A 68 15.10 -6.61 8.40
N ARG A 69 14.67 -5.43 7.93
CA ARG A 69 13.34 -5.22 7.34
C ARG A 69 13.18 -5.96 6.01
N SER A 70 14.21 -5.94 5.16
CA SER A 70 14.18 -6.60 3.84
C SER A 70 14.19 -8.11 3.99
N ALA A 71 15.00 -8.65 4.90
CA ALA A 71 15.05 -10.09 5.20
C ALA A 71 13.71 -10.63 5.71
N SER A 72 12.99 -9.88 6.55
CA SER A 72 11.65 -10.28 7.00
C SER A 72 10.59 -10.29 5.90
N GLN A 73 10.83 -9.63 4.76
CA GLN A 73 9.88 -9.52 3.66
C GLN A 73 10.29 -10.32 2.41
N ILE A 74 11.53 -10.81 2.36
CA ILE A 74 12.10 -11.46 1.18
C ILE A 74 11.26 -12.66 0.72
N GLY A 75 10.70 -13.43 1.65
CA GLY A 75 9.86 -14.58 1.34
C GLY A 75 8.54 -14.25 0.62
N TYR A 76 8.06 -13.00 0.68
CA TYR A 76 6.80 -12.61 0.04
C TYR A 76 6.98 -12.19 -1.42
N TRP A 77 8.08 -11.51 -1.73
CA TRP A 77 8.30 -10.96 -3.06
C TRP A 77 9.34 -11.75 -3.87
N LEU A 78 10.39 -12.26 -3.24
CA LEU A 78 11.47 -12.91 -3.99
C LEU A 78 11.00 -14.17 -4.74
N PRO A 79 10.24 -15.10 -4.12
CA PRO A 79 9.76 -16.29 -4.84
C PRO A 79 8.96 -15.98 -6.11
N PRO A 80 7.91 -15.12 -6.09
CA PRO A 80 7.17 -14.83 -7.31
C PRO A 80 8.03 -14.14 -8.38
N PHE A 81 8.99 -13.28 -8.01
CA PHE A 81 9.90 -12.68 -9.01
C PHE A 81 10.85 -13.70 -9.63
N VAL A 82 11.41 -14.61 -8.83
CA VAL A 82 12.28 -15.68 -9.35
C VAL A 82 11.50 -16.60 -10.28
N ILE A 83 10.29 -17.00 -9.90
CA ILE A 83 9.42 -17.84 -10.74
C ILE A 83 9.09 -17.12 -12.06
N ALA A 84 8.70 -15.84 -12.00
CA ALA A 84 8.39 -15.06 -13.19
C ALA A 84 9.60 -14.95 -14.13
N TYR A 85 10.80 -14.72 -13.59
CA TYR A 85 12.03 -14.66 -14.36
C TYR A 85 12.31 -15.99 -15.07
N LEU A 86 12.22 -17.11 -14.35
CA LEU A 86 12.47 -18.45 -14.92
C LEU A 86 11.47 -18.81 -16.02
N ILE A 87 10.17 -18.51 -15.80
CA ILE A 87 9.13 -18.74 -16.81
C ILE A 87 9.38 -17.88 -18.05
N MET A 88 9.76 -16.61 -17.87
CA MET A 88 10.03 -15.71 -18.98
C MET A 88 11.24 -16.15 -19.80
N GLN A 89 12.31 -16.57 -19.12
CA GLN A 89 13.50 -17.11 -19.78
C GLN A 89 13.14 -18.35 -20.59
N TRP A 90 12.45 -19.32 -20.00
CA TRP A 90 11.99 -20.52 -20.70
C TRP A 90 11.10 -20.18 -21.90
N ALA A 91 10.14 -19.26 -21.73
CA ALA A 91 9.23 -18.87 -22.81
C ALA A 91 9.97 -18.20 -23.98
N THR A 92 10.97 -17.38 -23.69
CA THR A 92 11.78 -16.69 -24.69
C THR A 92 12.63 -17.69 -25.47
N GLU A 93 13.38 -18.54 -24.78
CA GLU A 93 14.21 -19.58 -25.41
C GLU A 93 13.37 -20.55 -26.25
N ARG A 94 12.20 -20.96 -25.74
CA ARG A 94 11.28 -21.82 -26.47
C ARG A 94 10.70 -21.14 -27.70
N ASN A 95 10.34 -19.86 -27.60
CA ASN A 95 9.83 -19.09 -28.74
C ASN A 95 10.88 -18.94 -29.85
N GLU A 96 12.13 -18.63 -29.47
CA GLU A 96 13.24 -18.54 -30.42
C GLU A 96 13.52 -19.88 -31.09
N TYR A 97 13.50 -20.98 -30.32
CA TYR A 97 13.68 -22.33 -30.86
C TYR A 97 12.60 -22.69 -31.88
N LEU A 98 11.32 -22.48 -31.56
CA LEU A 98 10.21 -22.79 -32.47
C LEU A 98 10.27 -21.98 -33.77
N ASN A 99 10.75 -20.73 -33.71
CA ASN A 99 10.94 -19.88 -34.88
C ASN A 99 12.26 -20.15 -35.64
N SER A 100 13.12 -21.01 -35.11
CA SER A 100 14.37 -21.41 -35.75
C SER A 100 14.15 -22.45 -36.85
N LYS A 101 15.15 -22.65 -37.72
CA LYS A 101 15.13 -23.69 -38.75
C LYS A 101 14.93 -25.11 -38.18
N PRO A 102 15.70 -25.57 -37.17
CA PRO A 102 15.51 -26.90 -36.60
C PRO A 102 14.14 -27.06 -35.93
N GLY A 103 13.67 -26.07 -35.18
CA GLY A 103 12.34 -26.14 -34.55
C GLY A 103 11.21 -26.22 -35.57
N ARG A 104 11.29 -25.48 -36.68
CA ARG A 104 10.31 -25.61 -37.76
C ARG A 104 10.30 -26.99 -38.41
N MET A 105 11.44 -27.67 -38.52
CA MET A 105 11.51 -29.02 -39.11
C MET A 105 10.96 -30.08 -38.15
N GLU A 106 11.24 -29.95 -36.85
CA GLU A 106 10.78 -30.88 -35.83
C GLU A 106 9.25 -30.88 -35.68
N PHE A 107 8.63 -29.70 -35.76
CA PHE A 107 7.17 -29.54 -35.65
C PHE A 107 6.45 -29.43 -37.01
N ALA A 108 7.13 -29.68 -38.13
CA ALA A 108 6.52 -29.58 -39.48
C ALA A 108 5.53 -30.71 -39.78
N GLU A 109 5.70 -31.87 -39.15
CA GLU A 109 4.92 -33.09 -39.42
C GLU A 109 3.82 -33.34 -38.39
N GLU A 110 3.73 -32.50 -37.35
CA GLU A 110 2.75 -32.64 -36.25
C GLU A 110 1.44 -31.82 -36.46
N GLU A 111 1.27 -31.15 -37.61
CA GLU A 111 -0.01 -30.60 -38.09
C GLU A 111 -0.76 -31.61 -38.99
#